data_AF-A0A924CN32-F1
#
_entry.id   AF-A0A924CN32-F1
#
_cell.length_a   1.000
_cell.length_b   1.000
_cell.length_c   1.000
_cell.angle_alpha   90.00
_cell.angle_beta   90.00
_cell.angle_gamma   90.00
#
_symmetry.space_group_name_H-M   'P 1'
#
loop_
_entity.id
_entity.type
_entity.pdbx_description
1 polymer ?
#
loop_
_entity_poly.entity_id
_entity_poly.type
_entity_poly.pdbx_seq_one_letter_code
_entity_poly.pdbx_strand_id
1 'polypeptide(L)' 'MKIKAIVYPAEEGGYWAEVPALSGCFTDGETMEEVVANLQDALQGCLEVANACQQMEPNDQIVVYLRNQYEI' A
#
# COMPACT_ATOMS: atom_id res chain seq x y z
N MET A 1 -10.45 9.41 -4.85
CA MET A 1 -9.17 9.03 -5.48
C MET A 1 -9.06 7.50 -5.49
N LYS A 2 -8.42 6.92 -6.52
CA LYS A 2 -8.12 5.48 -6.53
C LYS A 2 -6.61 5.32 -6.45
N ILE A 3 -6.13 4.72 -5.36
CA ILE A 3 -4.71 4.43 -5.17
C ILE A 3 -4.50 2.95 -5.46
N LYS A 4 -3.58 2.65 -6.37
CA LYS A 4 -3.22 1.28 -6.68
C LYS A 4 -2.08 0.85 -5.78
N ALA A 5 -2.29 -0.25 -5.08
CA ALA A 5 -1.28 -0.93 -4.28
C ALA A 5 -0.99 -2.28 -4.92
N ILE A 6 0.28 -2.63 -5.03
CA ILE A 6 0.71 -3.95 -5.48
C ILE A 6 1.24 -4.69 -4.26
N VAL A 7 0.66 -5.84 -3.95
CA VAL A 7 1.04 -6.67 -2.83
C VAL A 7 1.76 -7.91 -3.34
N TYR A 8 2.81 -8.28 -2.64
CA TYR A 8 3.72 -9.37 -2.92
C TYR A 8 3.78 -10.28 -1.69
N PRO A 9 3.79 -11.61 -1.88
CA PRO A 9 4.10 -12.52 -0.77
C PRO A 9 5.59 -12.38 -0.39
N ALA A 10 5.90 -12.37 0.90
CA ALA A 10 7.29 -12.38 1.35
C ALA A 10 7.85 -13.82 1.38
N GLU A 11 9.14 -13.99 1.13
CA GLU A 11 9.79 -15.32 1.07
C GLU A 11 9.72 -16.08 2.40
N GLU A 12 9.77 -15.38 3.53
CA GLU A 12 9.71 -15.95 4.88
C GLU A 12 8.28 -16.10 5.41
N GLY A 13 7.28 -15.77 4.60
CA GLY A 13 5.86 -15.69 5.00
C GLY A 13 5.41 -14.25 5.25
N GLY A 14 4.10 -14.03 5.20
CA GLY A 14 3.52 -12.69 5.20
C GLY A 14 3.53 -12.03 3.83
N TYR A 15 3.36 -10.71 3.83
CA TYR A 15 3.16 -9.91 2.63
C TYR A 15 3.86 -8.56 2.76
N TRP A 16 4.21 -7.98 1.63
CA TRP A 16 4.61 -6.58 1.53
C TRP A 16 3.93 -5.91 0.35
N ALA A 17 3.74 -4.60 0.42
CA ALA A 17 3.06 -3.80 -0.56
C ALA A 17 3.90 -2.61 -0.99
N GLU A 18 3.69 -2.18 -2.22
CA GLU A 18 4.16 -0.89 -2.72
C GLU A 18 3.03 -0.11 -3.38
N VAL A 19 3.16 1.21 -3.39
CA VAL A 19 2.28 2.10 -4.15
C VAL A 19 3.10 2.73 -5.28
N PRO A 20 2.97 2.27 -6.54
CA PRO A 20 3.80 2.77 -7.64
C PRO A 20 3.66 4.27 -7.89
N ALA A 21 2.52 4.86 -7.52
CA ALA A 21 2.27 6.29 -7.62
C ALA A 21 3.02 7.12 -6.55
N LEU A 22 3.47 6.48 -5.48
CA LEU A 22 4.22 7.08 -4.37
C LEU A 22 5.51 6.29 -4.18
N SER A 23 6.49 6.60 -5.03
CA SER A 23 7.82 5.98 -4.98
C SER A 23 8.40 6.11 -3.57
N GLY A 24 8.73 4.98 -2.94
CA GLY A 24 9.25 4.96 -1.56
C GLY A 24 8.22 4.62 -0.48
N CYS A 25 6.93 4.52 -0.82
CA CYS A 25 5.90 4.04 0.11
C CYS A 25 5.80 2.51 0.02
N PHE A 26 6.34 1.85 1.03
CA PHE A 26 6.32 0.40 1.19
C PHE A 26 5.78 0.05 2.58
N THR A 27 4.98 -1.01 2.67
CA THR A 27 4.49 -1.54 3.94
C THR A 27 4.54 -3.06 3.94
N ASP A 28 4.72 -3.66 5.10
CA ASP A 28 4.74 -5.11 5.29
C ASP A 28 3.80 -5.52 6.43
N GLY A 29 3.54 -6.81 6.53
CA GLY A 29 2.66 -7.39 7.53
C GLY A 29 2.53 -8.90 7.37
N GLU A 30 2.16 -9.59 8.45
CA GLU A 30 2.00 -11.04 8.45
C GLU A 30 0.72 -11.47 7.69
N THR A 31 -0.25 -10.55 7.60
CA THR A 31 -1.55 -10.78 6.95
C THR A 31 -1.87 -9.70 5.92
N MET A 32 -2.80 -10.00 5.00
CA MET A 32 -3.24 -9.05 4.00
C MET A 32 -3.91 -7.82 4.65
N GLU A 33 -4.71 -8.06 5.68
CA GLU A 33 -5.41 -7.04 6.45
C GLU A 33 -4.43 -6.08 7.12
N GLU A 34 -3.35 -6.61 7.70
CA GLU A 34 -2.28 -5.82 8.32
C GLU A 34 -1.54 -4.97 7.30
N VAL A 35 -1.17 -5.56 6.15
CA VAL A 35 -0.51 -4.81 5.07
C VAL A 35 -1.38 -3.65 4.58
N VAL A 36 -2.69 -3.88 4.40
CA VAL A 36 -3.63 -2.85 3.96
C VAL A 36 -3.81 -1.77 5.01
N ALA A 37 -3.90 -2.13 6.30
CA ALA A 37 -3.99 -1.16 7.40
C ALA A 37 -2.71 -0.29 7.46
N ASN A 38 -1.54 -0.92 7.44
CA ASN A 38 -0.26 -0.21 7.42
C ASN A 38 -0.15 0.69 6.20
N LEU A 39 -0.65 0.26 5.04
CA LEU A 39 -0.65 1.05 3.82
C LEU A 39 -1.53 2.30 3.95
N GLN A 40 -2.70 2.20 4.58
CA GLN A 40 -3.57 3.36 4.84
C GLN A 40 -2.85 4.40 5.70
N ASP A 41 -2.19 3.97 6.77
CA ASP A 41 -1.43 4.85 7.66
C ASP A 41 -0.23 5.50 6.94
N ALA A 42 0.51 4.71 6.16
CA ALA A 42 1.66 5.21 5.39
C ALA A 42 1.23 6.22 4.32
N LEU A 43 0.13 5.96 3.62
CA LEU A 43 -0.44 6.88 2.63
C LEU A 43 -0.86 8.20 3.26
N GLN A 44 -1.52 8.15 4.42
CA GLN A 44 -1.92 9.33 5.17
C GLN A 44 -0.69 10.18 5.54
N GLY A 45 0.35 9.56 6.10
CA GLY A 45 1.61 10.25 6.44
C GLY A 45 2.35 10.80 5.21
N CYS A 46 2.40 10.06 4.10
CA CYS A 46 3.02 10.51 2.87
C CYS A 46 2.32 11.74 2.27
N LEU A 47 0.98 11.76 2.26
CA LEU A 47 0.19 12.87 1.74
C LEU A 47 0.32 14.13 2.62
N GLU A 48 0.47 13.96 3.94
CA GLU A 48 0.73 15.06 4.86
C GLU A 48 2.08 15.76 4.57
N VAL A 49 3.10 14.99 4.19
CA VAL A 49 4.46 15.50 3.92
C VAL A 49 4.62 16.02 2.47
N ALA A 50 3.96 15.40 1.49
CA ALA A 50 4.16 15.69 0.06
C ALA A 50 3.65 17.06 -0.42
N ASN A 51 2.83 17.77 0.38
CA ASN A 51 2.50 19.21 0.41
C ASN A 51 1.00 19.38 0.73
N ALA A 52 0.66 20.07 1.83
CA ALA A 52 -0.64 20.72 2.11
C ALA A 52 -1.92 20.01 1.61
N CYS A 53 -2.62 19.33 2.54
CA CYS A 53 -4.06 19.01 2.44
C CYS A 53 -4.51 18.22 1.19
N GLN A 54 -4.12 16.95 1.09
CA GLN A 54 -5.06 15.93 0.59
C GLN A 54 -5.24 14.90 1.71
N GLN A 55 -6.29 15.08 2.51
CA GLN A 55 -6.73 14.04 3.44
C GLN A 55 -7.31 12.90 2.60
N MET A 56 -6.99 11.65 2.93
CA MET A 56 -7.72 10.53 2.34
C MET A 56 -9.20 10.69 2.69
N GLU A 57 -10.05 10.83 1.67
CA GLU A 57 -11.48 10.92 1.89
C GLU A 57 -12.02 9.50 2.17
N PRO A 58 -13.09 9.33 2.96
CA PRO A 58 -13.66 8.01 3.27
C PRO A 58 -14.05 7.18 2.04
N ASN A 59 -14.20 7.84 0.88
CA ASN A 59 -14.56 7.21 -0.39
C ASN A 59 -13.35 6.90 -1.29
N ASP A 60 -12.14 7.15 -0.81
CA ASP A 60 -10.91 6.76 -1.49
C ASP A 60 -10.75 5.24 -1.43
N GLN A 61 -10.45 4.64 -2.58
CA GLN A 61 -10.37 3.19 -2.72
C GLN A 61 -8.92 2.78 -2.97
N ILE A 62 -8.41 1.94 -2.08
CA ILE A 62 -7.17 1.20 -2.31
C ILE A 62 -7.55 -0.04 -3.12
N VAL A 63 -7.03 -0.10 -4.34
CA VAL A 63 -7.19 -1.28 -5.19
C VAL A 63 -5.92 -2.10 -5.09
N VAL A 64 -6.05 -3.25 -4.41
CA VAL A 64 -4.95 -4.18 -4.13
C VAL A 64 -4.84 -5.20 -5.25
N TYR A 65 -3.64 -5.37 -5.78
CA TYR A 65 -3.32 -6.43 -6.75
C TYR A 65 -2.30 -7.37 -6.13
N LEU A 66 -2.63 -8.66 -6.05
CA LEU A 66 -1.67 -9.68 -5.66
C LEU A 66 -0.80 -10.03 -6.86
N ARG A 67 0.49 -9.79 -6.75
CA ARG A 67 1.46 -10.20 -7.75
C ARG A 67 2.15 -11.46 -7.27
N ASN A 68 1.95 -12.55 -8.02
CA ASN A 68 2.62 -13.78 -7.74
C ASN A 68 4.06 -13.68 -8.25
N GLN A 69 5.05 -13.77 -7.37
CA GLN A 69 6.47 -13.64 -7.70
C GLN A 69 7.04 -14.83 -8.49
N TYR A 70 6.19 -15.77 -8.90
CA TYR A 70 6.51 -16.97 -9.67
C TYR A 70 6.00 -16.95 -11.12
N GLU A 71 5.36 -15.87 -11.57
CA GLU A 71 5.00 -15.70 -13.00
C GLU A 71 6.20 -15.13 -13.77
N ILE A 72 6.91 -16.05 -14.45
CA ILE A 72 8.02 -15.80 -15.38
C ILE A 72 7.49 -15.21 -16.68
#